data_AF-A0A497MQY4-F1
#
_entry.id   AF-A0A497MQY4-F1
#
_cell.length_a   1.000
_cell.length_b   1.000
_cell.length_c   1.000
_cell.angle_alpha   90.00
_cell.angle_beta   90.00
_cell.angle_gamma   90.00
#
_symmetry.space_group_name_H-M   'P 1'
#
loop_
_entity.id
_entity.type
_entity.pdbx_description
1 polymer ?
#
loop_
_entity_poly.entity_id
_entity_poly.type
_entity_poly.pdbx_seq_one_letter_code
_entity_poly.pdbx_strand_id
1 'polypeptide(L)'
;PVGRELGELSELAWSGGRKGRETIDRFLSEVKGWLKPGGRVLMVQSSLSGVRETIRRLKGEGFRVRIAGRRRLFFEELFCLEAWLPEG
;
A
#
# COMPACT_ATOMS: atom_id res chain seq x y z
N PRO A 1 31.12 9.09 1.62
CA PRO A 1 30.51 8.46 0.41
C PRO A 1 29.67 7.21 0.73
N VAL A 2 30.16 6.26 1.54
CA VAL A 2 29.38 5.05 1.92
C VAL A 2 28.25 5.31 2.93
N GLY A 3 28.47 6.24 3.88
CA GLY A 3 27.45 6.56 4.90
C GLY A 3 26.22 7.30 4.38
N ARG A 4 26.30 7.94 3.20
CA ARG A 4 25.18 8.67 2.59
C ARG A 4 24.24 7.72 1.84
N GLU A 5 24.79 6.77 1.09
CA GLU A 5 24.02 5.71 0.41
C GLU A 5 23.30 4.79 1.39
N LEU A 6 23.93 4.41 2.52
CA LEU A 6 23.25 3.63 3.57
C LEU A 6 22.10 4.41 4.23
N GLY A 7 22.26 5.72 4.42
CA GLY A 7 21.20 6.60 4.88
C GLY A 7 20.03 6.69 3.89
N GLU A 8 20.33 6.81 2.59
CA GLU A 8 19.32 6.85 1.53
C GLU A 8 18.58 5.51 1.37
N LEU A 9 19.28 4.38 1.49
CA LEU A 9 18.66 3.05 1.48
C LEU A 9 17.78 2.81 2.71
N SER A 10 18.21 3.30 3.89
CA SER A 10 17.40 3.24 5.12
C SER A 10 16.14 4.10 5.01
N GLU A 11 16.25 5.30 4.43
CA GLU A 11 15.11 6.18 4.15
C GLU A 11 14.16 5.55 3.13
N LEU A 12 14.65 4.90 2.07
CA LEU A 12 13.79 4.21 1.09
C LEU A 12 13.07 2.98 1.68
N ALA A 13 13.68 2.30 2.64
CA ALA A 13 13.11 1.10 3.24
C ALA A 13 11.91 1.40 4.16
N TRP A 14 11.81 2.62 4.69
CA TRP A 14 10.79 2.97 5.69
C TRP A 14 10.02 4.26 5.41
N SER A 15 10.58 5.22 4.69
CA SER A 15 9.90 6.49 4.40
C SER A 15 8.88 6.31 3.28
N GLY A 16 7.64 6.69 3.56
CA GLY A 16 6.61 6.83 2.52
C GLY A 16 6.77 8.10 1.68
N GLY A 17 7.96 8.70 1.62
CA GLY A 17 8.18 10.05 1.07
C GLY A 17 7.81 11.18 2.04
N ARG A 18 7.85 12.44 1.59
CA ARG A 18 7.72 13.63 2.46
C ARG A 18 6.38 13.71 3.19
N LYS A 19 5.32 13.22 2.56
CA LYS A 19 3.97 13.10 3.16
C LYS A 19 3.69 11.72 3.76
N GLY A 20 4.67 10.80 3.75
CA GLY A 20 4.54 9.43 4.27
C GLY A 20 3.66 8.49 3.43
N ARG A 21 3.21 8.91 2.24
CA ARG A 21 2.32 8.14 1.36
C ARG A 21 2.64 8.20 -0.14
N GLU A 22 3.65 8.94 -0.57
CA GLU A 22 3.95 9.15 -1.99
C GLU A 22 4.21 7.83 -2.73
N THR A 23 4.96 6.92 -2.10
CA THR A 23 5.23 5.58 -2.65
C THR A 23 3.95 4.76 -2.77
N ILE A 24 3.09 4.79 -1.73
CA ILE A 24 1.81 4.07 -1.73
C ILE A 24 0.92 4.63 -2.83
N ASP A 25 0.70 5.94 -2.83
CA ASP A 25 -0.21 6.61 -3.75
C ASP A 25 0.19 6.41 -5.21
N ARG A 26 1.50 6.41 -5.52
CA ARG A 26 2.02 6.07 -6.85
C ARG A 26 1.70 4.63 -7.24
N PHE A 27 1.98 3.68 -6.35
CA PHE A 27 1.65 2.28 -6.60
C PHE A 27 0.14 2.09 -6.86
N LEU A 28 -0.72 2.73 -6.06
CA LEU A 28 -2.17 2.61 -6.23
C LEU A 28 -2.66 3.13 -7.58
N SER A 29 -2.06 4.20 -8.13
CA SER A 29 -2.43 4.74 -9.44
C SER A 29 -1.94 3.90 -10.62
N GLU A 30 -0.87 3.11 -10.45
CA GLU A 30 -0.23 2.39 -11.55
C GLU A 30 -0.62 0.91 -11.59
N VAL A 31 -0.86 0.28 -10.44
CA VAL A 31 -0.97 -1.18 -10.31
C VAL A 31 -2.01 -1.82 -11.23
N LYS A 32 -3.11 -1.11 -11.54
CA LYS A 32 -4.15 -1.59 -12.44
C LYS A 32 -3.61 -2.01 -13.81
N GLY A 33 -2.67 -1.24 -14.37
CA GLY A 33 -2.08 -1.50 -15.69
C GLY A 33 -1.13 -2.70 -15.72
N TRP A 34 -0.71 -3.20 -14.55
CA TRP A 34 0.25 -4.29 -14.43
C TRP A 34 -0.39 -5.65 -14.10
N LEU A 35 -1.68 -5.67 -13.74
CA LEU A 35 -2.37 -6.90 -13.38
C LEU A 35 -2.88 -7.64 -14.63
N LYS A 36 -2.56 -8.94 -14.70
CA LYS A 36 -3.23 -9.87 -15.61
C LYS A 36 -4.70 -10.06 -15.20
N PRO A 37 -5.59 -10.49 -16.11
CA PRO A 37 -6.94 -10.91 -15.75
C PRO A 37 -6.94 -11.89 -14.57
N GLY A 38 -7.82 -11.66 -13.58
CA GLY A 38 -7.87 -12.43 -12.32
C GLY A 38 -6.76 -12.11 -11.31
N GLY A 39 -5.84 -11.20 -11.65
CA GLY A 39 -4.74 -10.76 -10.78
C GLY A 39 -5.22 -10.02 -9.54
N ARG A 40 -4.41 -10.09 -8.48
CA ARG A 40 -4.74 -9.53 -7.16
C ARG A 40 -3.56 -8.79 -6.56
N VAL A 41 -3.87 -7.83 -5.71
CA VAL A 41 -2.91 -7.08 -4.90
C VAL A 41 -3.08 -7.49 -3.44
N LEU A 42 -1.97 -7.83 -2.78
CA LEU A 42 -1.89 -7.96 -1.34
C LEU A 42 -0.98 -6.86 -0.79
N MET A 43 -1.47 -6.08 0.17
CA MET A 43 -0.73 -4.97 0.76
C MET A 43 -0.88 -4.99 2.28
N VAL A 44 0.24 -4.97 2.99
CA VAL A 44 0.27 -4.77 4.44
C VAL A 44 0.45 -3.29 4.73
N GLN A 45 -0.39 -2.74 5.61
CA GLN A 45 -0.36 -1.32 5.93
C GLN A 45 -0.70 -1.08 7.42
N SER A 46 0.05 -0.19 8.08
CA SER A 46 -0.25 0.26 9.45
C SER A 46 -1.49 1.16 9.48
N SER A 47 -2.24 1.10 10.58
CA SER A 47 -3.31 2.06 10.91
C SER A 47 -2.85 3.51 10.82
N LEU A 48 -1.56 3.77 11.05
CA LEU A 48 -0.96 5.11 11.01
C LEU A 48 -0.75 5.63 9.57
N SER A 49 -0.76 4.74 8.57
CA SER A 49 -0.46 5.10 7.17
C SER A 49 -1.72 5.45 6.34
N GLY A 50 -2.91 5.50 6.96
CA GLY A 50 -4.14 5.92 6.30
C GLY A 50 -4.82 4.85 5.44
N VAL A 51 -5.06 3.66 6.02
CA VAL A 51 -5.72 2.52 5.36
C VAL A 51 -7.04 2.90 4.66
N ARG A 52 -7.85 3.78 5.29
CA ARG A 52 -9.12 4.23 4.70
C ARG A 52 -8.92 4.94 3.36
N GLU A 53 -7.90 5.77 3.25
CA GLU A 53 -7.57 6.49 2.01
C GLU A 53 -7.06 5.53 0.93
N THR A 54 -6.26 4.53 1.30
CA THR A 54 -5.83 3.45 0.38
C THR A 54 -7.05 2.72 -0.21
N ILE A 55 -8.01 2.34 0.64
CA ILE A 55 -9.25 1.68 0.19
C ILE A 55 -10.05 2.60 -0.74
N ARG A 56 -10.19 3.89 -0.41
CA ARG A 56 -10.91 4.85 -1.25
C ARG A 56 -10.29 4.96 -2.65
N ARG A 57 -8.97 5.09 -2.74
CA ARG A 57 -8.25 5.20 -4.01
C ARG A 57 -8.36 3.94 -4.86
N LEU A 58 -8.13 2.76 -4.28
CA LEU A 58 -8.30 1.49 -4.98
C LEU A 58 -9.72 1.32 -5.52
N LYS A 59 -10.74 1.68 -4.73
CA LYS A 59 -12.13 1.66 -5.21
C LYS A 59 -12.37 2.66 -6.34
N GLY A 60 -11.76 3.85 -6.28
CA GLY A 60 -11.79 4.84 -7.35
C GLY A 60 -11.20 4.31 -8.66
N GLU A 61 -10.16 3.48 -8.59
CA GLU A 61 -9.55 2.79 -9.73
C GLU A 61 -10.36 1.57 -10.24
N GLY A 62 -11.46 1.23 -9.56
CA GLY A 62 -12.38 0.14 -9.93
C GLY A 62 -12.11 -1.19 -9.23
N PHE A 63 -11.22 -1.24 -8.24
CA PHE A 63 -10.98 -2.46 -7.46
C PHE A 63 -12.10 -2.71 -6.45
N ARG A 64 -12.43 -3.99 -6.25
CA ARG A 64 -13.00 -4.48 -4.99
C ARG A 64 -11.88 -4.67 -3.99
N VAL A 65 -12.15 -4.34 -2.72
CA VAL A 65 -11.15 -4.39 -1.65
C VAL A 65 -11.76 -5.04 -0.41
N ARG A 66 -11.02 -5.92 0.24
CA ARG A 66 -11.37 -6.47 1.57
C ARG A 66 -10.16 -6.47 2.50
N ILE A 67 -10.42 -6.49 3.81
CA ILE A 67 -9.39 -6.78 4.81
C ILE A 67 -9.22 -8.31 4.85
N ALA A 68 -8.10 -8.82 4.34
CA ALA A 68 -7.76 -10.24 4.36
C ALA A 68 -7.24 -10.68 5.75
N GLY A 69 -6.70 -9.75 6.53
CA GLY A 69 -6.25 -10.00 7.90
C GLY A 69 -5.97 -8.71 8.65
N ARG A 70 -5.96 -8.80 9.97
CA ARG A 70 -5.56 -7.70 10.86
C ARG A 70 -4.79 -8.22 12.05
N ARG A 71 -3.84 -7.44 12.56
CA ARG A 71 -3.07 -7.75 13.76
C ARG A 71 -2.95 -6.48 14.61
N ARG A 72 -3.54 -6.52 15.80
CA ARG A 72 -3.39 -5.46 16.80
C ARG A 72 -2.03 -5.56 17.49
N LEU A 73 -1.33 -4.44 17.54
CA LEU A 73 -0.09 -4.23 18.27
C LEU A 73 -0.35 -3.19 19.37
N PHE A 74 0.66 -2.89 20.19
CA PHE A 74 0.50 -2.01 21.34
C PHE A 74 0.05 -0.59 20.97
N PHE A 75 0.61 -0.01 19.90
CA PHE A 75 0.33 1.36 19.48
C PHE A 75 -0.35 1.47 18.11
N GLU A 76 -0.56 0.35 17.41
CA GLU A 76 -1.10 0.34 16.06
C GLU A 76 -1.85 -0.95 15.75
N GLU A 77 -2.53 -0.97 14.61
CA GLU A 77 -3.06 -2.18 14.01
C GLU A 77 -2.53 -2.31 12.58
N LEU A 78 -1.98 -3.47 12.25
CA LEU A 78 -1.57 -3.80 10.89
C LEU A 78 -2.75 -4.43 10.15
N PHE A 79 -2.98 -4.00 8.91
CA PHE A 79 -4.01 -4.53 8.03
C PHE A 79 -3.37 -5.15 6.82
N CYS A 80 -3.84 -6.35 6.44
CA CYS A 80 -3.58 -6.92 5.13
C CYS A 80 -4.80 -6.65 4.24
N LEU A 81 -4.62 -5.81 3.23
CA LEU A 81 -5.61 -5.51 2.20
C LEU A 81 -5.45 -6.51 1.05
N GLU A 82 -6.56 -7.07 0.60
CA GLU A 82 -6.63 -7.72 -0.71
C GLU A 82 -7.49 -6.88 -1.63
N ALA A 83 -6.98 -6.58 -2.83
CA ALA A 83 -7.71 -5.87 -3.86
C ALA A 83 -7.67 -6.63 -5.20
N TRP A 84 -8.80 -6.66 -5.89
CA TRP A 84 -8.94 -7.31 -7.21
C TRP A 84 -9.92 -6.54 -8.09
N LEU A 85 -9.71 -6.61 -9.40
CA LEU A 85 -10.70 -6.12 -10.36
C LEU A 85 -11.83 -7.16 -10.47
N PRO A 86 -13.11 -6.76 -10.42
CA PRO A 86 -14.20 -7.67 -10.75
C PRO A 86 -14.01 -8.24 -12.15
N GLU A 87 -14.34 -9.52 -12.34
CA GLU A 87 -14.59 -10.04 -13.67
C GLU A 87 -15.81 -9.31 -14.25
N GLY A 88 -15.70 -8.92 -15.51
CA GLY A 88 -16.77 -8.25 -16.26
C GLY A 88 -17.88 -9.22 -16.66
#